data_AF-X1D1A8-F1
#
_entry.id   AF-X1D1A8-F1
#
_cell.length_a   1.000
_cell.length_b   1.000
_cell.length_c   1.000
_cell.angle_alpha   90.00
_cell.angle_beta   90.00
_cell.angle_gamma   90.00
#
_symmetry.space_group_name_H-M   'P 1'
#
loop_
_entity.id
_entity.type
_entity.pdbx_description
1 polymer ?
#
loop_
_entity_poly.entity_id
_entity_poly.type
_entity_poly.pdbx_seq_one_letter_code
_entity_poly.pdbx_strand_id
1 'polypeptide(L)' 'VVDDQGNLWVETFEKKKQEESIYLAYDIFNPEGLYEARIWSDIRPQIFKDNKVYTLETDEETGFRTAKRYRVVWKQND' A
#
# COMPACT_ATOMS: atom_id res chain seq x y z
N VAL A 1 4.79 1.50 6.90
CA VAL A 1 5.51 0.24 6.54
C VAL A 1 6.65 0.59 5.60
N VAL A 2 7.75 -0.16 5.59
CA VAL A 2 8.90 0.10 4.71
C VAL A 2 8.91 -0.94 3.59
N ASP A 3 9.13 -0.50 2.35
CA ASP A 3 9.25 -1.41 1.20
C ASP A 3 10.67 -1.98 1.02
N ASP A 4 10.84 -2.90 0.07
CA ASP A 4 12.14 -3.55 -0.17
C ASP A 4 13.24 -2.60 -0.69
N GLN A 5 12.88 -1.40 -1.17
CA GLN A 5 13.83 -0.35 -1.56
C GLN A 5 14.17 0.59 -0.40
N GLY A 6 13.55 0.41 0.76
CA GLY A 6 13.73 1.26 1.93
C GLY A 6 12.79 2.45 1.98
N ASN A 7 11.82 2.55 1.07
CA ASN A 7 10.86 3.67 1.11
C ASN A 7 9.86 3.47 2.25
N LEU A 8 9.61 4.52 3.02
CA LEU A 8 8.62 4.56 4.09
C LEU A 8 7.25 4.96 3.55
N TRP A 9 6.28 4.06 3.66
CA TRP A 9 4.88 4.27 3.30
C TRP A 9 4.07 4.64 4.55
N VAL A 10 3.45 5.82 4.53
CA VAL A 10 2.67 6.40 5.63
C VAL A 10 1.21 6.56 5.21
N GLU A 11 0.30 5.84 5.86
CA GLU A 11 -1.14 6.04 5.66
C GLU A 11 -1.57 7.38 6.29
N THR A 12 -2.20 8.26 5.53
CA THR A 12 -2.59 9.60 6.02
C THR A 12 -4.02 9.68 6.56
N PHE A 13 -4.72 8.54 6.65
CA PHE A 13 -6.14 8.41 6.99
C PHE A 13 -7.12 9.14 6.04
N GLU A 14 -6.63 9.78 4.99
CA GLU A 14 -7.46 10.31 3.91
C GLU A 14 -8.05 9.15 3.10
N LYS A 15 -9.34 9.27 2.77
CA LYS A 15 -10.09 8.27 2.00
C LYS A 15 -10.79 8.93 0.82
N LYS A 16 -10.76 8.26 -0.34
CA LYS A 16 -11.64 8.61 -1.45
C LYS A 16 -12.46 7.39 -1.85
N LYS A 17 -13.74 7.62 -2.14
CA LYS A 17 -14.62 6.60 -2.71
C LYS A 17 -14.63 6.76 -4.23
N GLN A 18 -14.36 5.70 -4.96
CA GLN A 18 -14.49 5.66 -6.40
C GLN A 18 -15.19 4.35 -6.76
N GLU A 19 -16.34 4.46 -7.41
CA GLU A 19 -17.25 3.34 -7.67
C GLU A 19 -17.59 2.60 -6.35
N GLU A 20 -17.31 1.30 -6.30
CA GLU A 20 -17.55 0.44 -5.12
C GLU A 20 -16.32 0.32 -4.20
N SER A 21 -15.19 0.95 -4.57
CA SER A 21 -13.93 0.82 -3.85
C SER A 21 -13.60 2.03 -2.98
N ILE A 22 -13.01 1.78 -1.81
CA ILE A 22 -12.44 2.79 -0.93
C ILE A 22 -10.93 2.77 -1.12
N TYR A 23 -10.35 3.92 -1.47
CA TYR A 23 -8.91 4.09 -1.60
C TYR A 23 -8.38 4.89 -0.42
N LEU A 24 -7.29 4.43 0.15
CA LEU A 24 -6.52 5.08 1.21
C LEU A 24 -5.33 5.81 0.59
N ALA A 25 -5.02 7.00 1.10
CA ALA A 25 -3.83 7.71 0.69
C ALA A 25 -2.59 7.23 1.46
N TYR A 26 -1.49 7.12 0.73
CA TYR A 26 -0.17 6.83 1.28
C TYR A 26 0.83 7.87 0.78
N ASP A 27 1.47 8.57 1.72
CA ASP A 27 2.66 9.38 1.45
C ASP A 27 3.89 8.48 1.56
N ILE A 28 4.74 8.53 0.54
CA ILE A 28 5.92 7.69 0.44
C ILE A 28 7.16 8.57 0.51
N PHE A 29 8.04 8.24 1.45
CA PHE A 29 9.32 8.91 1.64
C PHE A 29 10.44 7.95 1.29
N ASN A 30 11.46 8.43 0.60
CA ASN A 30 12.63 7.62 0.28
C ASN A 30 13.51 7.37 1.52
N PRO A 31 14.55 6.54 1.42
CA PRO A 31 15.42 6.21 2.56
C PRO A 31 16.10 7.44 3.21
N GLU A 32 16.29 8.52 2.45
CA GLU A 32 16.84 9.80 2.92
C GLU A 32 15.79 10.66 3.66
N GLY A 33 14.52 10.22 3.68
CA GLY A 33 13.41 10.93 4.31
C GLY A 33 12.80 12.03 3.43
N LEU A 34 13.16 12.09 2.15
CA LEU A 34 12.57 13.03 1.19
C LEU A 34 11.24 12.47 0.67
N TYR A 35 10.28 13.35 0.45
CA TYR A 35 8.99 12.98 -0.12
C TYR A 35 9.17 12.50 -1.56
N GLU A 36 8.82 11.25 -1.82
CA GLU A 36 8.98 10.59 -3.11
C GLU A 36 7.69 10.67 -3.92
N ALA A 37 6.55 10.30 -3.32
CA ALA A 37 5.26 10.28 -4.01
C ALA A 37 4.08 10.21 -3.03
N ARG A 38 2.87 10.48 -3.56
CA ARG A 38 1.61 10.06 -2.96
C ARG A 38 0.90 9.11 -3.90
N ILE A 39 0.37 8.02 -3.33
CA ILE A 39 -0.50 7.11 -4.06
C ILE A 39 -1.85 6.99 -3.36
N TRP A 40 -2.84 6.54 -4.12
CA TRP A 40 -4.13 6.10 -3.59
C TRP A 40 -4.28 4.62 -3.88
N SER A 41 -4.49 3.81 -2.86
CA SER A 41 -4.57 2.36 -2.99
C SER A 41 -5.78 1.80 -2.26
N ASP A 42 -6.44 0.84 -2.89
CA ASP A 42 -7.54 0.04 -2.34
C ASP A 42 -7.05 -1.13 -1.48
N ILE A 43 -5.74 -1.37 -1.45
CA ILE A 43 -5.12 -2.33 -0.54
C ILE A 43 -4.48 -1.61 0.65
N ARG A 44 -4.45 -2.27 1.80
CA ARG A 44 -3.68 -1.84 2.98
C ARG A 44 -2.43 -2.71 3.14
N PRO A 45 -1.24 -2.23 2.73
CA PRO A 45 0.01 -2.98 2.84
C PRO A 45 0.30 -3.41 4.28
N GLN A 46 0.72 -4.66 4.47
CA GLN A 46 1.17 -5.17 5.77
C GLN A 46 2.68 -5.41 5.78
N ILE A 47 3.18 -6.15 4.78
CA ILE A 47 4.59 -6.55 4.69
C ILE A 47 5.04 -6.40 3.24
N PHE A 48 6.23 -5.86 3.06
CA PHE A 48 6.96 -5.91 1.80
C PHE A 48 8.09 -6.93 1.91
N LYS A 49 8.22 -7.79 0.89
CA LYS A 49 9.31 -8.76 0.80
C LYS A 49 9.52 -9.23 -0.64
N ASP A 50 10.76 -9.15 -1.12
CA ASP A 50 11.20 -9.63 -2.43
C ASP A 50 10.37 -9.05 -3.60
N ASN A 51 10.20 -7.73 -3.60
CA ASN A 51 9.38 -6.92 -4.52
C ASN A 51 7.91 -7.32 -4.55
N LYS A 52 7.39 -7.85 -3.44
CA LYS A 52 5.96 -8.11 -3.25
C LYS A 52 5.44 -7.38 -2.04
N VAL A 53 4.16 -7.01 -2.09
CA VAL A 53 3.39 -6.56 -0.94
C VAL A 53 2.37 -7.63 -0.58
N TYR A 54 2.29 -7.93 0.71
CA TYR A 54 1.32 -8.85 1.30
C TYR A 54 0.27 -8.05 2.06
N THR A 55 -0.98 -8.46 1.89
CA THR A 55 -2.14 -7.88 2.55
C THR A 55 -2.91 -8.99 3.26
N LEU A 56 -3.66 -8.61 4.28
CA LEU A 56 -4.57 -9.51 4.98
C LEU A 56 -5.95 -8.88 4.94
N GLU A 57 -6.87 -9.53 4.24
CA GLU A 57 -8.27 -9.15 4.21
C GLU A 57 -9.05 -10.07 5.13
N THR A 58 -9.99 -9.51 5.87
CA THR A 58 -10.94 -10.27 6.66
C THR A 58 -12.30 -10.09 6.02
N ASP A 59 -12.91 -11.20 5.63
CA ASP A 59 -14.31 -11.22 5.24
C ASP A 59 -15.16 -10.84 6.47
N GLU A 60 -15.92 -9.75 6.38
CA GLU A 60 -16.61 -9.18 7.53
C GLU A 60 -17.76 -10.07 8.02
N GLU A 61 -18.36 -10.89 7.14
CA GLU A 61 -19.50 -11.76 7.49
C GLU A 61 -19.04 -13.06 8.15
N THR A 62 -18.01 -13.69 7.60
CA THR A 62 -17.54 -15.02 8.01
C THR A 62 -16.34 -14.96 8.96
N GLY A 63 -15.64 -13.82 9.01
CA GLY A 63 -14.37 -13.66 9.72
C GLY A 63 -13.20 -14.39 9.05
N PHE A 64 -13.41 -14.98 7.87
CA PHE A 64 -12.37 -15.71 7.16
C PHE A 64 -11.27 -14.75 6.70
N ARG A 65 -10.00 -15.13 6.92
CA ARG A 65 -8.85 -14.30 6.60
C ARG A 65 -8.18 -14.78 5.33
N THR A 66 -8.05 -13.88 4.36
CA THR A 66 -7.39 -14.15 3.09
C THR A 66 -6.10 -13.33 2.99
N ALA A 67 -4.98 -14.02 2.79
CA ALA A 67 -3.73 -13.35 2.44
C ALA A 67 -3.67 -13.15 0.92
N LYS A 68 -3.51 -11.90 0.47
CA LYS A 68 -3.25 -11.59 -0.94
C LYS A 68 -1.84 -11.05 -1.11
N ARG A 69 -1.27 -11.30 -2.30
CA ARG A 69 0.09 -10.89 -2.66
C ARG A 69 0.09 -10.21 -4.02
N TYR A 70 0.74 -9.06 -4.10
CA TYR A 70 0.88 -8.28 -5.32
C TYR A 70 2.35 -8.04 -5.62
N ARG A 71 2.68 -7.92 -6.91
CA ARG A 71 4.00 -7.46 -7.34
C ARG A 71 4.07 -5.94 -7.17
N VAL A 72 5.15 -5.44 -6.60
CA VAL A 72 5.44 -4.01 -6.50
C VAL A 72 6.38 -3.63 -7.65
N VAL A 73 6.00 -2.58 -8.39
CA VAL A 73 6.80 -2.06 -9.50
C VAL A 73 6.82 -0.54 -9.39
N TRP A 74 8.00 0.00 -9.12
CA TRP A 74 8.28 1.42 -9.24
C TRP A 74 8.53 1.76 -10.71
N LYS A 75 7.80 2.73 -11.25
CA LYS A 75 8.02 3.28 -12.59
C LYS A 75 8.36 4.76 -12.43
N GLN A 76 9.53 5.17 -12.93
CA GLN A 76 9.77 6.58 -13.18
C GLN A 76 8.89 7.01 -14.36
N ASN A 77 8.19 8.13 -14.19
CA ASN A 77 7.57 8.80 -15.32
C ASN A 77 8.68 9.68 -15.93
N ASP A 78 9.17 9.27 -17.10
CA ASP A 78 9.98 10.12 -17.99
C ASP A 78 9.13 11.26 -18.58
#